data_AF-A0A8X6MGF8-F1
#
_entry.id   AF-A0A8X6MGF8-F1
#
_cell.length_a   1.000
_cell.length_b   1.000
_cell.length_c   1.000
_cell.angle_alpha   90.00
_cell.angle_beta   90.00
_cell.angle_gamma   90.00
#
_symmetry.space_group_name_H-M   'P 1'
#
loop_
_entity.id
_entity.type
_entity.pdbx_description
1 polymer ?
#
loop_
_entity_poly.entity_id
_entity_poly.type
_entity_poly.pdbx_seq_one_letter_code
_entity_poly.pdbx_strand_id
1 'polypeptide(L)'
;MTMAAWWLTCMLLTGFYTANLTAFMTTVSPIMHHTIEKFILSNKKWMFKKGTAFSDDLLKEGITADAKEFLLLKKSFASGIGKMIEKEEEVIDLVRKGYDYIQEVNVLNYMLFKDFMDTNGYCQFSVLDLHFFEHTTAFAFPKGSPYAPSFSE
;
A
#
# COMPACT_ATOMS: atom_id res chain seq x y z
N MET A 1 -41.06 32.88 31.81
CA MET A 1 -39.68 32.38 32.06
C MET A 1 -39.46 30.96 31.52
N THR A 2 -40.41 30.04 31.68
CA THR A 2 -40.32 28.63 31.20
C THR A 2 -40.12 28.49 29.69
N MET A 3 -40.79 29.31 28.88
CA MET A 3 -40.62 29.28 27.42
C MET A 3 -39.21 29.68 26.97
N ALA A 4 -38.65 30.74 27.56
CA ALA A 4 -37.29 31.18 27.23
C ALA A 4 -36.23 30.14 27.61
N ALA A 5 -36.41 29.46 28.76
CA ALA A 5 -35.54 28.37 29.18
C ALA A 5 -35.62 27.16 28.23
N TRP A 6 -36.82 26.81 27.76
CA TRP A 6 -37.01 25.73 26.78
C TRP A 6 -36.34 26.03 25.44
N TRP A 7 -36.54 27.25 24.91
CA TRP A 7 -35.91 27.69 23.67
C TRP A 7 -34.38 27.68 23.75
N LEU A 8 -33.81 28.11 24.87
CA LEU A 8 -32.35 28.04 25.09
C LEU A 8 -31.84 26.59 25.13
N THR A 9 -32.55 25.68 25.80
CA THR A 9 -32.17 24.26 25.83
C THR A 9 -32.22 23.62 24.45
N CYS A 10 -33.24 23.91 23.63
CA CYS A 10 -33.33 23.41 22.27
C CYS A 10 -32.17 23.93 21.40
N MET A 11 -31.87 25.23 21.44
CA MET A 11 -30.73 25.81 20.71
C MET A 11 -29.39 25.18 21.10
N LEU A 12 -29.19 24.94 22.41
CA LEU A 12 -27.97 24.34 22.93
C LEU A 12 -27.81 22.88 22.46
N LEU A 13 -28.89 22.08 22.51
CA LEU A 13 -28.90 20.70 22.00
C LEU A 13 -28.65 20.64 20.49
N THR A 14 -29.33 21.48 19.71
CA THR A 14 -29.12 21.55 18.26
C THR A 14 -27.69 21.97 17.92
N GLY A 15 -27.14 22.96 18.63
CA GLY A 15 -25.75 23.40 18.46
C GLY A 15 -24.72 22.29 18.68
N PHE A 16 -24.84 21.54 19.79
CA PHE A 16 -23.95 20.40 20.06
C PHE A 16 -24.08 19.28 19.02
N TYR A 17 -25.30 18.98 18.59
CA TYR A 17 -25.53 17.97 17.56
C TYR A 17 -24.91 18.38 16.21
N THR A 18 -25.16 19.61 15.76
CA THR A 18 -24.58 20.14 14.53
C THR A 18 -23.06 20.20 14.59
N ALA A 19 -22.47 20.56 15.73
CA ALA A 19 -21.03 20.55 15.92
C ALA A 19 -20.43 19.15 15.79
N ASN A 20 -21.02 18.14 16.44
CA ASN A 20 -20.56 16.76 16.34
C ASN A 20 -20.74 16.17 14.94
N LEU A 21 -21.86 16.45 14.28
CA LEU A 21 -22.12 16.04 12.91
C LEU A 21 -21.11 16.67 11.94
N THR A 22 -20.85 17.97 12.09
CA THR A 22 -19.87 18.69 11.27
C THR A 22 -18.48 18.10 11.48
N ALA A 23 -18.09 17.84 12.74
CA ALA A 23 -16.81 17.21 13.05
C ALA A 23 -16.67 15.83 12.37
N PHE A 24 -17.73 15.01 12.39
CA PHE A 24 -17.74 13.71 11.71
C PHE A 24 -17.60 13.88 10.19
N MET A 25 -18.34 14.80 9.58
CA MET A 25 -18.28 15.05 8.13
C MET A 25 -16.93 15.63 7.67
N THR A 26 -16.29 16.45 8.49
CA THR A 26 -14.96 17.02 8.17
C THR A 26 -13.82 16.04 8.40
N THR A 27 -14.06 14.95 9.13
CA THR A 27 -13.05 13.92 9.35
C THR A 27 -12.91 13.09 8.08
N VAL A 28 -12.08 13.56 7.15
CA VAL A 28 -11.60 12.73 6.05
C VAL A 28 -10.62 11.75 6.66
N SER A 29 -10.89 10.46 6.62
CA SER A 29 -9.88 9.46 7.00
C SER A 29 -8.74 9.57 5.98
N PRO A 30 -7.54 10.06 6.34
CA PRO A 30 -6.42 9.96 5.43
C PRO A 30 -6.19 8.47 5.21
N ILE A 31 -5.97 8.07 3.96
CA ILE A 31 -5.55 6.72 3.59
C ILE A 31 -4.12 6.56 4.16
N MET A 32 -4.02 6.37 5.47
CA MET A 32 -2.84 6.74 6.26
C MET A 32 -2.07 5.51 6.70
N HIS A 33 -1.40 4.89 5.73
CA HIS A 33 -0.27 4.00 6.03
C HIS A 33 0.96 4.49 5.26
N HIS A 34 1.42 5.71 5.57
CA HIS A 34 2.65 6.29 5.00
C HIS A 34 3.94 5.70 5.59
N THR A 35 3.85 4.65 6.42
CA THR A 35 5.03 4.05 7.06
C THR A 35 4.82 2.55 7.22
N ILE A 36 5.88 1.76 6.99
CA ILE A 36 5.84 0.30 7.14
C ILE A 36 5.43 -0.10 8.56
N GLU A 37 5.84 0.64 9.58
CA GLU A 37 5.47 0.35 10.97
C GLU A 37 3.94 0.33 11.16
N LYS A 38 3.24 1.35 10.64
CA LYS A 38 1.78 1.42 10.70
C LYS A 38 1.11 0.36 9.83
N PHE A 39 1.71 0.04 8.68
CA PHE A 39 1.24 -1.04 7.82
C PHE A 39 1.28 -2.39 8.53
N ILE A 40 2.39 -2.71 9.21
CA ILE A 40 2.52 -3.96 9.98
C ILE A 40 1.61 -3.98 11.21
N LEU A 41 1.48 -2.84 11.91
CA LEU A 41 0.55 -2.70 13.04
C LEU A 41 -0.93 -2.87 12.62
N SER A 42 -1.27 -2.61 11.37
CA SER A 42 -2.63 -2.83 10.86
C SER A 42 -3.04 -4.31 10.83
N ASN A 43 -2.06 -5.22 10.95
CA ASN A 43 -2.25 -6.68 10.90
C ASN A 43 -3.01 -7.17 9.65
N LYS A 44 -3.00 -6.38 8.58
CA LYS A 44 -3.52 -6.78 7.28
C LYS A 44 -2.58 -7.79 6.64
N LYS A 45 -3.17 -8.79 5.99
CA LYS A 45 -2.40 -9.78 5.23
C LYS A 45 -1.87 -9.11 3.98
N TRP A 46 -0.62 -9.37 3.67
CA TRP A 46 0.05 -8.78 2.54
C TRP A 46 0.73 -9.83 1.69
N MET A 47 1.03 -9.47 0.45
CA MET A 47 1.54 -10.39 -0.55
C MET A 47 2.52 -9.75 -1.50
N PHE A 48 3.41 -10.57 -2.06
CA PHE A 48 4.42 -10.14 -3.01
C PHE A 48 4.69 -11.25 -4.04
N LYS A 49 5.20 -10.86 -5.21
CA LYS A 49 5.52 -11.80 -6.29
C LYS A 49 6.90 -12.42 -6.10
N LYS A 50 6.98 -13.74 -6.26
CA LYS A 50 8.24 -14.51 -6.25
C LYS A 50 9.12 -14.16 -7.47
N GLY A 51 10.44 -14.14 -7.28
CA GLY A 51 11.41 -13.92 -8.35
C GLY A 51 11.59 -12.44 -8.72
N THR A 52 11.16 -11.53 -7.84
CA THR A 52 11.44 -10.10 -7.91
C THR A 52 12.68 -9.76 -7.10
N ALA A 53 13.35 -8.65 -7.43
CA ALA A 53 14.48 -8.14 -6.64
C ALA A 53 14.09 -7.95 -5.16
N PHE A 54 12.87 -7.45 -4.92
CA PHE A 54 12.29 -7.35 -3.58
C PHE A 54 12.18 -8.72 -2.87
N SER A 55 11.68 -9.75 -3.56
CA SER A 55 11.57 -11.09 -2.98
C SER A 55 12.92 -11.68 -2.61
N ASP A 56 13.94 -11.47 -3.45
CA ASP A 56 15.28 -12.00 -3.20
C ASP A 56 15.92 -11.31 -2.00
N ASP A 57 15.79 -9.99 -1.87
CA ASP A 57 16.37 -9.24 -0.75
C ASP A 57 15.60 -9.44 0.57
N LEU A 58 14.29 -9.69 0.48
CA LEU A 58 13.48 -10.11 1.62
C LEU A 58 13.92 -11.50 2.14
N LEU A 59 14.28 -12.41 1.24
CA LEU A 59 14.67 -13.78 1.58
C LEU A 59 16.16 -13.93 1.95
N LYS A 60 17.05 -13.07 1.44
CA LYS A 60 18.47 -13.09 1.81
C LYS A 60 18.67 -12.71 3.28
N GLU A 61 19.61 -13.38 3.96
CA GLU A 61 19.98 -13.11 5.35
C GLU A 61 20.91 -11.89 5.53
N GLY A 62 21.22 -11.16 4.45
CA GLY A 62 22.09 -9.97 4.49
C GLY A 62 21.35 -8.71 4.94
N ILE A 63 21.86 -8.06 5.98
CA ILE A 63 21.35 -6.79 6.51
C ILE A 63 21.91 -5.65 5.66
N THR A 64 21.13 -5.11 4.73
CA THR A 64 21.39 -3.76 4.19
C THR A 64 20.84 -2.71 5.15
N ALA A 65 21.55 -1.57 5.25
CA ALA A 65 21.43 -0.60 6.33
C ALA A 65 20.08 0.15 6.45
N ASP A 66 19.15 0.01 5.50
CA ASP A 66 17.71 0.37 5.63
C ASP A 66 16.92 -0.69 6.43
N ALA A 67 17.61 -1.31 7.39
CA ALA A 67 17.31 -2.61 7.97
C ALA A 67 16.01 -2.70 8.74
N LYS A 68 15.49 -1.59 9.28
CA LYS A 68 14.40 -1.65 10.26
C LYS A 68 13.09 -2.07 9.60
N GLU A 69 12.74 -1.47 8.47
CA GLU A 69 11.48 -1.72 7.79
C GLU A 69 11.45 -3.11 7.13
N PHE A 70 12.54 -3.49 6.47
CA PHE A 70 12.72 -4.84 5.95
C PHE A 70 12.71 -5.91 7.05
N LEU A 71 13.30 -5.63 8.23
CA LEU A 71 13.27 -6.55 9.36
C LEU A 71 11.85 -6.73 9.92
N LEU A 72 11.04 -5.66 9.93
CA LEU A 72 9.63 -5.75 10.30
C LEU A 72 8.84 -6.59 9.29
N LEU A 73 9.08 -6.40 7.99
CA LEU A 73 8.49 -7.23 6.94
C LEU A 73 8.92 -8.70 7.05
N LYS A 74 10.20 -8.98 7.29
CA LYS A 74 10.71 -10.34 7.51
C LYS A 74 10.05 -11.01 8.71
N LYS A 75 9.89 -10.29 9.83
CA LYS A 75 9.16 -10.78 11.01
C LYS A 75 7.69 -11.06 10.71
N SER A 76 7.02 -10.16 10.00
CA SER A 76 5.62 -10.31 9.57
C SER A 76 5.42 -11.48 8.60
N PHE A 77 6.40 -11.72 7.73
CA PHE A 77 6.43 -12.87 6.84
C PHE A 77 6.61 -14.17 7.64
N ALA A 78 7.56 -14.20 8.58
CA ALA A 78 7.79 -15.36 9.45
C ALA A 78 6.58 -15.68 10.36
N SER A 79 5.78 -14.68 10.74
CA SER A 79 4.54 -14.89 11.48
C SER A 79 3.34 -15.31 10.62
N GLY A 80 3.53 -15.50 9.30
CA GLY A 80 2.50 -15.97 8.37
C GLY A 80 1.49 -14.90 7.92
N ILE A 81 1.77 -13.61 8.18
CA ILE A 81 0.94 -12.49 7.73
C ILE A 81 1.23 -12.18 6.26
N GLY A 82 2.51 -12.27 5.87
CA GLY A 82 2.96 -12.14 4.49
C GLY A 82 2.81 -13.45 3.70
N LYS A 83 2.35 -13.37 2.45
CA LYS A 83 2.20 -14.51 1.54
C LYS A 83 2.94 -14.27 0.21
N MET A 84 3.73 -15.26 -0.21
CA MET A 84 4.36 -15.25 -1.52
C MET A 84 3.39 -15.79 -2.59
N ILE A 85 3.37 -15.16 -3.76
CA ILE A 85 2.53 -15.54 -4.89
C ILE A 85 3.38 -15.75 -6.15
N GLU A 86 3.03 -16.77 -6.93
CA GLU A 86 3.70 -17.09 -8.19
C GLU A 86 2.97 -16.53 -9.40
N LYS A 87 1.63 -16.53 -9.39
CA LYS A 87 0.80 -16.08 -10.51
C LYS A 87 0.20 -14.70 -10.27
N GLU A 88 0.37 -13.83 -11.24
CA GLU A 88 -0.13 -12.45 -11.20
C GLU A 88 -1.65 -12.35 -11.33
N GLU A 89 -2.28 -13.32 -12.02
CA GLU A 89 -3.74 -13.37 -12.22
C GLU A 89 -4.51 -13.51 -10.90
N GLU A 90 -3.94 -14.22 -9.92
CA GLU A 90 -4.55 -14.42 -8.60
C GLU A 90 -4.47 -13.16 -7.71
N VAL A 91 -3.65 -12.17 -8.10
CA VAL A 91 -3.37 -10.98 -7.29
C VAL A 91 -4.62 -10.13 -7.15
N ILE A 92 -5.32 -9.84 -8.25
CA ILE A 92 -6.48 -8.95 -8.24
C ILE A 92 -7.59 -9.53 -7.37
N ASP A 93 -7.85 -10.83 -7.45
CA ASP A 93 -8.88 -11.49 -6.64
C ASP A 93 -8.54 -11.50 -5.15
N LEU A 94 -7.26 -11.59 -4.79
CA LEU A 94 -6.82 -11.51 -3.41
C LEU A 94 -6.86 -10.08 -2.88
N VAL A 95 -6.49 -9.08 -3.70
CA VAL A 95 -6.60 -7.67 -3.34
C VAL A 95 -8.07 -7.28 -3.10
N ARG A 96 -9.00 -7.78 -3.92
CA ARG A 96 -10.45 -7.63 -3.69
C ARG A 96 -10.93 -8.25 -2.37
N LYS A 97 -10.26 -9.31 -1.89
CA LYS A 97 -10.53 -9.92 -0.58
C LYS A 97 -9.89 -9.16 0.60
N GLY A 98 -9.22 -8.05 0.35
CA GLY A 98 -8.61 -7.19 1.36
C GLY A 98 -7.14 -7.51 1.66
N TYR A 99 -6.42 -8.19 0.76
CA TYR A 99 -4.98 -8.35 0.87
C TYR A 99 -4.26 -7.13 0.27
N ASP A 100 -3.18 -6.70 0.91
CA ASP A 100 -2.32 -5.64 0.38
C ASP A 100 -1.22 -6.25 -0.49
N TYR A 101 -1.00 -5.69 -1.68
CA TYR A 101 0.00 -6.21 -2.62
C TYR A 101 1.20 -5.26 -2.72
N ILE A 102 2.38 -5.81 -2.47
CA ILE A 102 3.66 -5.11 -2.56
C ILE A 102 4.32 -5.46 -3.89
N GLN A 103 4.57 -4.43 -4.70
CA GLN A 103 5.23 -4.57 -5.99
C GLN A 103 5.85 -3.24 -6.42
N GLU A 104 6.73 -3.29 -7.43
CA GLU A 104 7.28 -2.12 -8.10
C GLU A 104 6.18 -1.17 -8.61
N VAL A 105 6.41 0.13 -8.44
CA VAL A 105 5.47 1.20 -8.79
C VAL A 105 5.03 1.13 -10.25
N ASN A 106 5.95 0.83 -11.16
CA ASN A 106 5.65 0.73 -12.60
C ASN A 106 4.68 -0.42 -12.91
N VAL A 107 4.85 -1.57 -12.26
CA VAL A 107 3.95 -2.73 -12.41
C VAL A 107 2.60 -2.42 -11.79
N LEU A 108 2.56 -1.80 -10.61
CA LEU A 108 1.31 -1.39 -9.97
C LEU A 108 0.52 -0.40 -10.83
N ASN A 109 1.19 0.61 -11.40
CA ASN A 109 0.56 1.59 -12.29
C ASN A 109 -0.02 0.93 -13.54
N TYR A 110 0.71 -0.03 -14.13
CA TYR A 110 0.19 -0.81 -15.25
C TYR A 110 -1.04 -1.63 -14.86
N MET A 111 -1.03 -2.29 -13.70
CA MET A 111 -2.18 -3.03 -13.18
C MET A 111 -3.40 -2.14 -12.96
N LEU A 112 -3.21 -0.97 -12.33
CA LEU A 112 -4.28 0.01 -12.11
C LEU A 112 -4.87 0.49 -13.43
N PHE A 113 -4.01 0.80 -14.41
CA PHE A 113 -4.46 1.25 -15.73
C PHE A 113 -5.26 0.16 -16.44
N LYS A 114 -4.79 -1.10 -16.38
CA LYS A 114 -5.52 -2.24 -16.93
C LYS A 114 -6.89 -2.42 -16.28
N ASP A 115 -6.97 -2.37 -14.94
CA ASP A 115 -8.24 -2.46 -14.21
C ASP A 115 -9.19 -1.31 -14.57
N PHE A 116 -8.68 -0.09 -14.70
CA PHE A 116 -9.46 1.08 -15.13
C PHE A 116 -10.07 0.89 -16.53
N MET A 117 -9.30 0.32 -17.46
CA MET A 117 -9.78 0.01 -18.81
C MET A 117 -10.84 -1.11 -18.78
N ASP A 118 -10.61 -2.17 -18.02
CA ASP A 118 -11.52 -3.32 -17.93
C ASP A 118 -12.85 -2.97 -17.24
N THR A 119 -12.83 -2.01 -16.30
CA THR A 119 -14.00 -1.55 -15.54
C THR A 119 -14.74 -0.37 -16.19
N ASN A 120 -14.42 -0.03 -17.45
CA ASN A 120 -15.06 1.07 -18.17
C ASN A 120 -14.91 2.44 -17.47
N GLY A 121 -13.74 2.66 -16.85
CA GLY A 121 -13.36 3.95 -16.26
C GLY A 121 -13.56 4.08 -14.75
N TYR A 122 -13.74 2.98 -14.01
CA TYR A 122 -13.91 3.02 -12.55
C TYR A 122 -12.66 2.50 -11.81
N CYS A 123 -11.97 3.35 -11.05
CA CYS A 123 -10.84 2.90 -10.24
C CYS A 123 -11.31 2.11 -9.01
N GLN A 124 -11.05 0.80 -8.95
CA GLN A 124 -11.36 -0.05 -7.78
C GLN A 124 -10.24 -0.08 -6.75
N PHE A 125 -9.01 0.19 -7.18
CA PHE A 125 -7.80 0.06 -6.38
C PHE A 125 -7.03 1.37 -6.32
N SER A 126 -6.21 1.51 -5.29
CA SER A 126 -5.33 2.65 -5.08
C SER A 126 -3.96 2.18 -4.64
N VAL A 127 -2.91 2.83 -5.14
CA VAL A 127 -1.55 2.63 -4.65
C VAL A 127 -1.32 3.52 -3.43
N LEU A 128 -0.75 2.94 -2.38
CA LEU A 128 -0.35 3.68 -1.19
C LEU A 128 0.96 4.41 -1.47
N ASP A 129 1.09 5.64 -0.98
CA ASP A 129 2.35 6.40 -1.02
C ASP A 129 3.31 5.87 0.06
N LEU A 130 3.88 4.70 -0.22
CA LEU A 130 4.80 3.98 0.65
C LEU A 130 5.98 3.47 -0.19
N HIS A 131 7.12 4.14 -0.07
CA HIS A 131 8.35 3.85 -0.79
C HIS A 131 9.45 3.45 0.21
N PHE A 132 9.93 2.21 0.10
CA PHE A 132 10.91 1.65 1.06
C PHE A 132 11.97 0.76 0.38
N PHE A 133 11.84 0.54 -0.93
CA PHE A 133 12.78 -0.25 -1.69
C PHE A 133 13.01 0.43 -3.04
N GLU A 134 14.23 0.90 -3.23
CA GLU A 134 14.68 1.46 -4.50
C GLU A 134 15.68 0.50 -5.13
N HIS A 135 15.46 0.17 -6.40
CA HIS A 135 16.39 -0.62 -7.18
C HIS A 135 16.41 -0.07 -8.61
N THR A 136 17.57 -0.19 -9.26
CA THR A 136 17.74 0.24 -10.64
C THR A 136 17.45 -0.91 -11.59
N THR A 137 16.77 -0.60 -12.70
CA THR A 137 16.59 -1.55 -13.80
C THR A 137 17.72 -1.34 -14.80
N ALA A 138 18.32 -2.45 -15.25
CA ALA A 138 19.44 -2.42 -16.20
C ALA A 138 19.37 -3.64 -17.12
N PHE A 139 19.97 -3.52 -18.31
CA PHE A 139 20.10 -4.66 -19.22
C PHE A 139 21.15 -5.64 -18.71
N ALA A 140 20.75 -6.91 -18.55
CA ALA A 140 21.65 -7.98 -18.18
C ALA A 140 22.29 -8.58 -19.45
N PHE A 141 23.62 -8.47 -19.55
CA PHE A 141 24.40 -9.10 -20.61
C PHE A 141 25.16 -10.31 -20.08
N PRO A 142 25.35 -11.38 -20.88
CA PRO A 142 26.23 -12.47 -20.49
C PRO A 142 27.66 -11.95 -20.30
N LYS A 143 28.38 -12.55 -19.35
CA LYS A 143 29.74 -12.14 -19.01
C LYS A 143 30.64 -12.22 -20.25
N GLY A 144 31.19 -11.08 -20.67
CA GLY A 144 32.02 -10.98 -21.88
C GLY A 144 31.25 -10.75 -23.18
N SER A 145 29.97 -10.41 -23.12
CA SER A 145 29.18 -10.03 -24.31
C SER A 145 29.81 -8.84 -25.03
N PRO A 146 30.07 -8.92 -26.35
CA PRO A 146 30.57 -7.79 -27.13
C PRO A 146 29.52 -6.67 -27.29
N TYR A 147 28.25 -6.94 -26.96
CA TYR A 147 27.16 -5.98 -27.09
C TYR A 147 27.00 -5.06 -25.89
N ALA A 148 27.52 -5.43 -24.71
CA ALA A 148 27.35 -4.63 -23.50
C ALA A 148 27.82 -3.16 -23.66
N PRO A 149 28.97 -2.87 -24.31
CA PRO A 149 29.43 -1.49 -24.51
C PRO A 149 28.47 -0.65 -25.37
N SER A 150 27.86 -1.24 -26.39
CA SER A 150 26.96 -0.53 -27.32
C SER A 150 25.64 -0.09 -26.70
N PHE A 151 25.26 -0.66 -25.55
CA PHE A 151 24.06 -0.28 -24.80
C PHE A 151 24.37 0.64 -23.61
N SER A 152 25.66 0.93 -23.36
CA SER A 152 26.11 1.84 -22.30
C SER A 152 26.60 3.20 -22.81
N GLU A 153 26.66 3.37 -24.14
CA GLU A 153 26.93 4.64 -24.85
C GLU A 153 25.63 5.44 -25.03
#